data_AF-A0A9P0H286-F1
#
_entry.id   AF-A0A9P0H286-F1
#
_cell.length_a   1.000
_cell.length_b   1.000
_cell.length_c   1.000
_cell.angle_alpha   90.00
_cell.angle_beta   90.00
_cell.angle_gamma   90.00
#
_symmetry.space_group_name_H-M   'P 1'
#
loop_
_entity.id
_entity.type
_entity.pdbx_description
1 polymer ?
#
loop_
_entity_poly.entity_id
_entity_poly.type
_entity_poly.pdbx_seq_one_letter_code
_entity_poly.pdbx_strand_id
1 'polypeptide(L)'
;MDSDKIEKLYIQYEILAESKDPSQHEEVYRTILASTQGNAKEKKLVCQFIPKFFPHYPQLAKMALEAYFDLCEDNDVAIRKEAIKGLPQLCRELKQYTKRIADILAQLLQATDSGEVSIVRESLITVIKSDPVSALKGIFNQIKNGDDKVREKTIKFLATRVRRLPSSTFSPEVQDVFIAEIKETFQDATSEEIPLLFGMLLWTRLEVLPKFTSITGAKDGSGCAIALLKLLAEVATYSKDLKDIDDLIDEVFTILTEFLPCPSEDEQDVYKRLQFSSVECLLYTMHHMMRSSPYFSDKTDKLKDFRIRLLYFFRASQAYVKTLEDVLKKKKKDEEDRVKVVALKTISNINILIKDFFHNPPSQKSSIVLSWLSTENFPAKRKATSANRAEKTLKGDDGQHTYQPPIGKYSQNLWPNLRLSRFDKWAFKN
;
A
#
# COMPACT_ATOMS: atom_id res chain seq x y z
N MET A 1 -29.73 31.24 -44.77
CA MET A 1 -30.08 29.84 -44.47
C MET A 1 -29.55 29.41 -43.11
N ASP A 2 -28.24 29.47 -42.83
CA ASP A 2 -27.70 29.06 -41.50
C ASP A 2 -28.35 29.76 -40.28
N SER A 3 -28.70 31.05 -40.38
CA SER A 3 -29.33 31.79 -39.27
C SER A 3 -30.66 31.16 -38.82
N ASP A 4 -31.48 30.72 -39.77
CA ASP A 4 -32.82 30.17 -39.54
C ASP A 4 -32.75 28.80 -38.82
N LYS A 5 -31.71 27.99 -39.09
CA LYS A 5 -31.49 26.74 -38.35
C LYS A 5 -31.06 26.98 -36.89
N ILE A 6 -30.20 27.98 -36.68
CA ILE A 6 -29.74 28.36 -35.33
C ILE A 6 -30.89 28.91 -34.50
N GLU A 7 -31.72 29.77 -35.08
CA GLU A 7 -32.94 30.29 -34.45
C GLU A 7 -33.92 29.16 -34.08
N LYS A 8 -34.13 28.18 -34.98
CA LYS A 8 -34.92 26.97 -34.69
C LYS A 8 -34.36 26.14 -33.54
N LEU A 9 -33.03 26.02 -33.40
CA LEU A 9 -32.41 25.34 -32.26
C LEU A 9 -32.63 26.08 -30.94
N TYR A 10 -32.60 27.41 -30.93
CA TYR A 10 -32.95 28.20 -29.73
C TYR A 10 -34.42 28.04 -29.36
N ILE A 11 -35.34 28.10 -30.33
CA ILE A 11 -36.78 27.85 -30.10
C ILE A 11 -37.01 26.44 -29.51
N GLN A 12 -36.32 25.42 -30.03
CA GLN A 12 -36.39 24.06 -29.47
C GLN A 12 -35.86 23.98 -28.03
N TYR A 13 -34.75 24.67 -27.74
CA TYR A 13 -34.22 24.79 -26.38
C TYR A 13 -35.20 25.49 -25.43
N GLU A 14 -35.83 26.58 -25.87
CA GLU A 14 -36.82 27.34 -25.10
C GLU A 14 -38.05 26.49 -24.78
N ILE A 15 -38.60 25.76 -25.75
CA ILE A 15 -39.71 24.80 -25.54
C ILE A 15 -39.36 23.79 -24.43
N LEU A 16 -38.12 23.25 -24.41
CA LEU A 16 -37.69 22.32 -23.37
C LEU A 16 -37.36 23.01 -22.03
N ALA A 17 -36.87 24.25 -22.05
CA ALA A 17 -36.46 24.98 -20.85
C ALA A 17 -37.65 25.61 -20.10
N GLU A 18 -38.72 25.99 -20.80
CA GLU A 18 -39.93 26.56 -20.23
C GLU A 18 -41.01 25.51 -19.92
N SER A 19 -40.89 24.29 -20.46
CA SER A 19 -41.83 23.22 -20.15
C SER A 19 -41.77 22.79 -18.68
N LYS A 20 -42.94 22.62 -18.08
CA LYS A 20 -43.10 22.06 -16.73
C LYS A 20 -42.76 20.57 -16.66
N ASP A 21 -42.85 19.88 -17.79
CA ASP A 21 -42.46 18.48 -17.94
C ASP A 21 -41.82 18.28 -19.33
N PRO A 22 -40.48 18.45 -19.43
CA PRO A 22 -39.76 18.25 -20.67
C PRO A 22 -39.99 16.86 -21.29
N SER A 23 -40.29 15.82 -20.49
CA SER A 23 -40.43 14.44 -20.99
C SER A 23 -41.55 14.28 -22.03
N GLN A 24 -42.57 15.15 -22.00
CA GLN A 24 -43.67 15.17 -22.99
C GLN A 24 -43.22 15.67 -24.38
N HIS A 25 -42.05 16.30 -24.48
CA HIS A 25 -41.55 16.93 -25.72
C HIS A 25 -40.47 16.09 -26.41
N GLU A 26 -40.65 14.77 -26.45
CA GLU A 26 -39.67 13.83 -27.02
C GLU A 26 -39.20 14.22 -28.44
N GLU A 27 -40.11 14.60 -29.33
CA GLU A 27 -39.80 14.99 -30.72
C GLU A 27 -38.93 16.26 -30.82
N VAL A 28 -39.08 17.19 -29.86
CA VAL A 28 -38.24 18.40 -29.79
C VAL A 28 -36.80 17.99 -29.46
N TYR A 29 -36.63 17.11 -28.47
CA TYR A 29 -35.31 16.59 -28.12
C TYR A 29 -34.71 15.70 -29.22
N ARG A 30 -35.51 14.88 -29.92
CA ARG A 30 -35.08 14.16 -31.14
C ARG A 30 -34.55 15.10 -32.22
N THR A 31 -35.15 16.28 -32.38
CA THR A 31 -34.68 17.27 -33.36
C THR A 31 -33.37 17.94 -32.93
N ILE A 32 -33.19 18.20 -31.62
CA ILE A 32 -31.91 18.64 -31.04
C ILE A 32 -30.82 17.57 -31.28
N LEU A 33 -31.13 16.28 -31.08
CA LEU A 33 -30.21 15.17 -31.34
C LEU A 33 -29.85 15.04 -32.83
N ALA A 34 -30.81 15.19 -33.75
CA ALA A 34 -30.54 15.18 -35.19
C ALA A 34 -29.61 16.32 -35.64
N SER A 35 -29.64 17.45 -34.93
CA SER A 35 -28.81 18.62 -35.23
C SER A 35 -27.32 18.46 -34.87
N THR A 36 -26.93 17.32 -34.26
CA THR A 36 -25.52 16.89 -34.17
C THR A 36 -24.86 16.71 -35.53
N GLN A 37 -25.63 16.46 -36.59
CA GLN A 37 -25.13 16.37 -37.97
C GLN A 37 -25.18 17.71 -38.73
N GLY A 38 -25.43 18.82 -38.02
CA GLY A 38 -25.52 20.17 -38.57
C GLY A 38 -24.16 20.84 -38.83
N ASN A 39 -24.19 22.14 -39.12
CA ASN A 39 -23.00 22.97 -39.28
C ASN A 39 -22.27 23.19 -37.92
N ALA A 40 -21.06 23.78 -37.97
CA ALA A 40 -20.24 23.96 -36.77
C ALA A 40 -20.86 24.85 -35.67
N LYS A 41 -21.83 25.71 -36.00
CA LYS A 41 -22.59 26.51 -35.02
C LYS A 41 -23.70 25.68 -34.38
N GLU A 42 -24.44 24.91 -35.18
CA GLU A 42 -25.48 23.98 -34.72
C GLU A 42 -24.86 22.97 -33.74
N LYS A 43 -23.75 22.34 -34.14
CA LYS A 43 -22.98 21.39 -33.31
C LYS A 43 -22.55 21.97 -31.95
N LYS A 44 -22.05 23.21 -31.90
CA LYS A 44 -21.65 23.87 -30.64
C LYS A 44 -22.82 24.14 -29.70
N LEU A 45 -24.02 24.41 -30.22
CA LEU A 45 -25.22 24.57 -29.39
C LEU A 45 -25.69 23.23 -28.82
N VAL A 46 -25.74 22.18 -29.64
CA VAL A 46 -26.21 20.87 -29.16
C VAL A 46 -25.24 20.21 -28.16
N CYS A 47 -23.94 20.54 -28.19
CA CYS A 47 -22.99 20.21 -27.12
C CYS A 47 -23.48 20.69 -25.74
N GLN A 48 -24.19 21.81 -25.68
CA GLN A 48 -24.72 22.38 -24.43
C GLN A 48 -26.16 21.94 -24.15
N PHE A 49 -26.97 21.75 -25.19
CA PHE A 49 -28.40 21.44 -25.04
C PHE A 49 -28.63 19.97 -24.67
N ILE A 50 -27.90 19.04 -25.31
CA ILE A 50 -28.10 17.59 -25.09
C ILE A 50 -27.87 17.22 -23.62
N PRO A 51 -26.75 17.59 -22.95
CA PRO A 51 -26.51 17.16 -21.57
C PRO A 51 -27.47 17.79 -20.56
N LYS A 52 -28.03 18.96 -20.88
CA LYS A 52 -29.00 19.65 -20.00
C LYS A 52 -30.30 18.87 -19.88
N PHE A 53 -30.81 18.32 -20.98
CA PHE A 53 -32.13 17.66 -21.00
C PHE A 53 -32.07 16.13 -21.00
N PHE A 54 -30.89 15.53 -21.18
CA PHE A 54 -30.65 14.08 -21.16
C PHE A 54 -31.36 13.29 -20.03
N PRO A 55 -31.42 13.76 -18.77
CA PRO A 55 -32.11 13.03 -17.71
C PRO A 55 -33.62 12.83 -17.94
N HIS A 56 -34.27 13.71 -18.70
CA HIS A 56 -35.71 13.66 -18.96
C HIS A 56 -36.11 12.64 -20.03
N TYR A 57 -35.15 12.07 -20.77
CA TYR A 57 -35.41 11.14 -21.87
C TYR A 57 -34.62 9.82 -21.73
N PRO A 58 -34.80 9.05 -20.64
CA PRO A 58 -34.10 7.79 -20.44
C PRO A 58 -34.33 6.78 -21.58
N GLN A 59 -35.49 6.82 -22.25
CA GLN A 59 -35.81 6.03 -23.43
C GLN A 59 -34.98 6.38 -24.67
N LEU A 60 -34.45 7.61 -24.75
CA LEU A 60 -33.57 8.07 -25.83
C LEU A 60 -32.09 8.01 -25.46
N ALA A 61 -31.75 7.63 -24.22
CA ALA A 61 -30.40 7.79 -23.69
C ALA A 61 -29.31 7.10 -24.51
N LYS A 62 -29.57 5.92 -25.10
CA LYS A 62 -28.62 5.26 -26.01
C LYS A 62 -28.32 6.12 -27.24
N MET A 63 -29.37 6.54 -27.95
CA MET A 63 -29.27 7.37 -29.16
C MET A 63 -28.65 8.74 -28.87
N ALA A 64 -28.96 9.32 -27.71
CA ALA A 64 -28.38 10.57 -27.25
C ALA A 64 -26.89 10.43 -26.91
N LEU A 65 -26.45 9.33 -26.30
CA LEU A 65 -25.04 9.06 -26.04
C LEU A 65 -24.25 8.81 -27.33
N GLU A 66 -24.79 8.02 -28.26
CA GLU A 66 -24.16 7.76 -29.56
C GLU A 66 -23.96 9.08 -30.33
N ALA A 67 -25.02 9.87 -30.52
CA ALA A 67 -24.93 11.18 -31.19
C ALA A 67 -24.02 12.20 -30.45
N TYR A 68 -23.82 12.05 -29.14
CA TYR A 68 -22.93 12.92 -28.37
C TYR A 68 -21.47 12.45 -28.39
N PHE A 69 -21.22 11.15 -28.55
CA PHE A 69 -19.88 10.63 -28.80
C PHE A 69 -19.39 11.00 -30.20
N ASP A 70 -20.27 11.04 -31.22
CA ASP A 70 -19.94 11.59 -32.55
C ASP A 70 -19.38 13.03 -32.45
N LEU A 71 -19.94 13.88 -31.58
CA LEU A 71 -19.41 15.23 -31.33
C LEU A 71 -18.05 15.23 -30.62
N CYS A 72 -17.77 14.20 -29.82
CA CYS A 72 -16.47 14.02 -29.17
C CYS A 72 -15.39 13.53 -30.16
N GLU A 73 -15.77 13.08 -31.36
CA GLU A 73 -14.88 12.65 -32.44
C GLU A 73 -14.90 13.63 -33.64
N ASP A 74 -15.55 14.79 -33.52
CA ASP A 74 -15.68 15.77 -34.62
C ASP A 74 -14.32 16.30 -35.13
N ASN A 75 -14.26 16.63 -36.42
CA ASN A 75 -13.05 17.18 -37.04
C ASN A 75 -12.64 18.54 -36.44
N ASP A 76 -13.57 19.40 -36.04
CA ASP A 76 -13.28 20.67 -35.34
C ASP A 76 -12.95 20.39 -33.86
N VAL A 77 -11.68 20.61 -33.49
CA VAL A 77 -11.19 20.54 -32.11
C VAL A 77 -11.98 21.42 -31.14
N ALA A 78 -12.56 22.54 -31.60
CA ALA A 78 -13.40 23.39 -30.76
C ALA A 78 -14.79 22.79 -30.49
N ILE A 79 -15.29 21.88 -31.35
CA ILE A 79 -16.51 21.11 -31.10
C ILE A 79 -16.20 19.99 -30.10
N ARG A 80 -15.14 19.19 -30.34
CA ARG A 80 -14.70 18.15 -29.40
C ARG A 80 -14.49 18.69 -27.99
N LYS A 81 -13.77 19.81 -27.85
CA LYS A 81 -13.53 20.48 -26.56
C LYS A 81 -14.81 20.87 -25.82
N GLU A 82 -15.85 21.34 -26.52
CA GLU A 82 -17.13 21.69 -25.89
C GLU A 82 -17.94 20.43 -25.54
N ALA A 83 -17.94 19.41 -26.40
CA ALA A 83 -18.60 18.12 -26.14
C ALA A 83 -17.99 17.41 -24.90
N ILE A 84 -16.66 17.27 -24.86
CA ILE A 84 -15.91 16.63 -23.75
C ILE A 84 -16.15 17.33 -22.41
N LYS A 85 -16.33 18.65 -22.43
CA LYS A 85 -16.66 19.46 -21.24
C LYS A 85 -18.09 19.24 -20.75
N GLY A 86 -19.03 18.87 -21.63
CA GLY A 86 -20.41 18.51 -21.28
C GLY A 86 -20.60 17.07 -20.81
N LEU A 87 -19.70 16.13 -21.17
CA LEU A 87 -19.77 14.71 -20.77
C LEU A 87 -20.06 14.47 -19.27
N PRO A 88 -19.46 15.19 -18.30
CA PRO A 88 -19.76 14.98 -16.88
C PRO A 88 -21.19 15.30 -16.47
N GLN A 89 -21.93 16.12 -17.23
CA GLN A 89 -23.33 16.43 -16.93
C GLN A 89 -24.26 15.25 -17.21
N LEU A 90 -23.95 14.44 -18.24
CA LEU A 90 -24.69 13.22 -18.59
C LEU A 90 -24.65 12.17 -17.46
N CYS A 91 -23.62 12.19 -16.61
CA CYS A 91 -23.49 11.30 -15.45
C CYS A 91 -24.34 11.72 -14.24
N ARG A 92 -24.82 12.97 -14.17
CA ARG A 92 -25.30 13.58 -12.91
C ARG A 92 -26.50 12.83 -12.31
N GLU A 93 -27.49 12.51 -13.14
CA GLU A 93 -28.73 11.85 -12.71
C GLU A 93 -28.78 10.38 -13.18
N LEU A 94 -28.24 10.07 -14.36
CA LEU A 94 -28.24 8.72 -14.93
C LEU A 94 -26.90 7.99 -14.72
N LYS A 95 -26.57 7.72 -13.45
CA LYS A 95 -25.29 7.11 -13.00
C LYS A 95 -24.93 5.78 -13.69
N GLN A 96 -25.91 5.06 -14.25
CA GLN A 96 -25.64 3.84 -15.03
C GLN A 96 -24.70 4.06 -16.22
N TYR A 97 -24.61 5.30 -16.73
CA TYR A 97 -23.71 5.66 -17.83
C TYR A 97 -22.33 6.15 -17.37
N THR A 98 -22.10 6.41 -16.08
CA THR A 98 -20.82 6.92 -15.55
C THR A 98 -19.65 6.04 -16.00
N LYS A 99 -19.78 4.70 -15.92
CA LYS A 99 -18.71 3.78 -16.34
C LYS A 99 -18.34 3.98 -17.81
N ARG A 100 -19.34 4.07 -18.71
CA ARG A 100 -19.09 4.22 -20.15
C ARG A 100 -18.56 5.61 -20.49
N ILE A 101 -19.02 6.66 -19.81
CA ILE A 101 -18.53 8.02 -20.03
C ILE A 101 -17.08 8.16 -19.53
N ALA A 102 -16.73 7.56 -18.39
CA ALA A 102 -15.36 7.54 -17.89
C ALA A 102 -14.40 6.70 -18.76
N ASP A 103 -14.89 5.60 -19.33
CA ASP A 103 -14.20 4.77 -20.33
C ASP A 103 -13.88 5.56 -21.61
N ILE A 104 -14.86 6.26 -22.19
CA ILE A 104 -14.64 7.16 -23.34
C ILE A 104 -13.70 8.33 -22.98
N LEU A 105 -13.88 8.97 -21.82
CA LEU A 105 -12.99 10.04 -21.37
C LEU A 105 -11.54 9.55 -21.17
N ALA A 106 -11.33 8.33 -20.67
CA ALA A 106 -9.99 7.76 -20.54
C ALA A 106 -9.37 7.47 -21.92
N GLN A 107 -10.14 6.97 -22.89
CA GLN A 107 -9.70 6.81 -24.28
C GLN A 107 -9.23 8.15 -24.86
N LEU A 108 -9.97 9.25 -24.62
CA LEU A 108 -9.65 10.59 -25.13
C LEU A 108 -8.40 11.23 -24.50
N LEU A 109 -7.79 10.64 -23.46
CA LEU A 109 -6.48 11.09 -22.94
C LEU A 109 -5.34 10.99 -23.97
N GLN A 110 -5.55 10.23 -25.05
CA GLN A 110 -4.58 10.08 -26.13
C GLN A 110 -4.57 11.23 -27.17
N ALA A 111 -5.47 12.21 -27.04
CA ALA A 111 -5.57 13.35 -27.96
C ALA A 111 -4.25 14.13 -28.09
N THR A 112 -4.03 14.74 -29.26
CA THR A 112 -2.79 15.46 -29.57
C THR A 112 -2.81 16.92 -29.12
N ASP A 113 -3.99 17.55 -29.05
CA ASP A 113 -4.17 18.92 -28.58
C ASP A 113 -4.08 19.00 -27.05
N SER A 114 -3.15 19.80 -26.54
CA SER A 114 -2.90 19.92 -25.10
C SER A 114 -4.04 20.55 -24.31
N GLY A 115 -4.87 21.39 -24.95
CA GLY A 115 -6.07 21.98 -24.36
C GLY A 115 -7.21 20.96 -24.27
N GLU A 116 -7.38 20.13 -25.28
CA GLU A 116 -8.33 19.01 -25.32
C GLU A 116 -7.99 18.00 -24.21
N VAL A 117 -6.73 17.55 -24.14
CA VAL A 117 -6.25 16.66 -23.06
C VAL A 117 -6.44 17.30 -21.68
N SER A 118 -6.29 18.62 -21.55
CA SER A 118 -6.54 19.32 -20.28
C SER A 118 -8.02 19.30 -19.89
N ILE A 119 -8.94 19.50 -20.84
CA ILE A 119 -10.38 19.40 -20.62
C ILE A 119 -10.78 17.96 -20.28
N VAL A 120 -10.26 16.96 -20.99
CA VAL A 120 -10.47 15.52 -20.67
C VAL A 120 -10.10 15.22 -19.22
N ARG A 121 -8.95 15.71 -18.75
CA ARG A 121 -8.48 15.49 -17.37
C ARG A 121 -9.41 16.12 -16.33
N GLU A 122 -9.93 17.33 -16.57
CA GLU A 122 -10.88 17.97 -15.66
C GLU A 122 -12.27 17.31 -15.71
N SER A 123 -12.72 16.85 -16.88
CA SER A 123 -13.94 16.05 -17.03
C SER A 123 -13.83 14.73 -16.26
N LEU A 124 -12.72 13.98 -16.39
CA LEU A 124 -12.46 12.77 -15.60
C LEU A 124 -12.49 13.05 -14.09
N ILE A 125 -11.82 14.10 -13.63
CA ILE A 125 -11.82 14.50 -12.22
C ILE A 125 -13.23 14.86 -11.72
N THR A 126 -14.07 15.48 -12.57
CA THR A 126 -15.46 15.78 -12.25
C THR A 126 -16.31 14.51 -12.13
N VAL A 127 -16.15 13.57 -13.06
CA VAL A 127 -16.86 12.28 -13.05
C VAL A 127 -16.44 11.42 -11.84
N ILE A 128 -15.14 11.34 -11.52
CA ILE A 128 -14.63 10.64 -10.33
C ILE A 128 -15.18 11.24 -9.03
N LYS A 129 -15.32 12.58 -8.93
CA LYS A 129 -15.92 13.21 -7.74
C LYS A 129 -17.41 12.92 -7.57
N SER A 130 -18.13 12.65 -8.67
CA SER A 130 -19.59 12.45 -8.67
C SER A 130 -20.00 10.98 -8.43
N ASP A 131 -19.24 10.04 -8.99
CA ASP A 131 -19.49 8.60 -8.89
C ASP A 131 -18.15 7.83 -9.05
N PRO A 132 -17.31 7.81 -7.99
CA PRO A 132 -15.94 7.33 -8.07
C PRO A 132 -15.82 5.84 -8.44
N VAL A 133 -16.73 4.99 -7.95
CA VAL A 133 -16.68 3.54 -8.19
C VAL A 133 -16.90 3.25 -9.69
N SER A 134 -17.95 3.81 -10.29
CA SER A 134 -18.23 3.61 -11.72
C SER A 134 -17.16 4.29 -12.58
N ALA A 135 -16.69 5.47 -12.19
CA ALA A 135 -15.65 6.20 -12.90
C ALA A 135 -14.34 5.41 -12.98
N LEU A 136 -13.83 4.92 -11.84
CA LEU A 136 -12.61 4.13 -11.79
C LEU A 136 -12.74 2.83 -12.61
N LYS A 137 -13.88 2.13 -12.51
CA LYS A 137 -14.16 0.94 -13.35
C LYS A 137 -14.20 1.24 -14.85
N GLY A 138 -14.53 2.47 -15.26
CA GLY A 138 -14.43 2.91 -16.65
C GLY A 138 -12.97 3.20 -17.05
N ILE A 139 -12.23 3.90 -16.19
CA ILE A 139 -10.83 4.26 -16.43
C ILE A 139 -9.93 3.02 -16.51
N PHE A 140 -10.09 2.05 -15.60
CA PHE A 140 -9.34 0.80 -15.64
C PHE A 140 -9.76 -0.13 -16.79
N ASN A 141 -10.98 0.01 -17.33
CA ASN A 141 -11.37 -0.70 -18.54
C ASN A 141 -10.48 -0.34 -19.74
N GLN A 142 -10.08 0.94 -19.87
CA GLN A 142 -9.12 1.40 -20.87
C GLN A 142 -7.67 0.99 -20.57
N ILE A 143 -7.30 0.79 -19.31
CA ILE A 143 -5.97 0.24 -18.95
C ILE A 143 -5.84 -1.23 -19.38
N LYS A 144 -6.93 -2.01 -19.27
CA LYS A 144 -6.95 -3.44 -19.61
C LYS A 144 -7.18 -3.71 -21.09
N ASN A 145 -8.03 -2.92 -21.76
CA ASN A 145 -8.53 -3.20 -23.11
C ASN A 145 -8.23 -2.11 -24.15
N GLY A 146 -7.65 -0.97 -23.74
CA GLY A 146 -7.22 0.09 -24.64
C GLY A 146 -5.88 -0.23 -25.30
N ASP A 147 -5.49 0.58 -26.29
CA ASP A 147 -4.16 0.50 -26.89
C ASP A 147 -3.05 0.97 -25.92
N ASP A 148 -1.79 0.61 -26.20
CA ASP A 148 -0.62 0.92 -25.37
C ASP A 148 -0.50 2.42 -25.03
N LYS A 149 -0.86 3.30 -25.98
CA LYS A 149 -0.79 4.76 -25.81
C LYS A 149 -1.91 5.23 -24.88
N VAL A 150 -3.13 4.73 -25.01
CA VAL A 150 -4.22 4.99 -24.06
C VAL A 150 -3.85 4.47 -22.67
N ARG A 151 -3.36 3.23 -22.55
CA ARG A 151 -2.91 2.64 -21.27
C ARG A 151 -1.86 3.51 -20.60
N GLU A 152 -0.81 3.90 -21.33
CA GLU A 152 0.27 4.78 -20.85
C GLU A 152 -0.27 6.13 -20.35
N LYS A 153 -1.13 6.80 -21.12
CA LYS A 153 -1.72 8.09 -20.70
C LYS A 153 -2.67 7.94 -19.52
N THR A 154 -3.39 6.83 -19.42
CA THR A 154 -4.38 6.58 -18.37
C THR A 154 -3.71 6.27 -17.03
N ILE A 155 -2.69 5.40 -17.01
CA ILE A 155 -1.88 5.15 -15.80
C ILE A 155 -1.19 6.44 -15.34
N LYS A 156 -0.61 7.22 -16.26
CA LYS A 156 0.01 8.53 -15.93
C LYS A 156 -1.02 9.55 -15.41
N PHE A 157 -2.25 9.54 -15.90
CA PHE A 157 -3.34 10.36 -15.35
C PHE A 157 -3.67 9.97 -13.90
N LEU A 158 -3.92 8.69 -13.63
CA LEU A 158 -4.22 8.21 -12.27
C LEU A 158 -3.08 8.55 -11.30
N ALA A 159 -1.84 8.23 -11.66
CA ALA A 159 -0.67 8.44 -10.82
C ALA A 159 -0.39 9.91 -10.48
N THR A 160 -0.82 10.86 -11.34
CA THR A 160 -0.53 12.31 -11.16
C THR A 160 -1.70 13.15 -10.69
N ARG A 161 -2.95 12.78 -11.03
CA ARG A 161 -4.17 13.55 -10.74
C ARG A 161 -5.02 12.93 -9.63
N VAL A 162 -5.22 11.60 -9.63
CA VAL A 162 -6.10 10.95 -8.65
C VAL A 162 -5.54 11.01 -7.22
N ARG A 163 -4.22 10.90 -7.05
CA ARG A 163 -3.53 11.10 -5.76
C ARG A 163 -3.67 12.52 -5.17
N ARG A 164 -4.22 13.47 -5.93
CA ARG A 164 -4.50 14.86 -5.48
C ARG A 164 -5.97 15.08 -5.10
N LEU A 165 -6.81 14.06 -5.19
CA LEU A 165 -8.21 14.17 -4.78
C LEU A 165 -8.32 14.18 -3.24
N PRO A 166 -9.35 14.85 -2.68
CA PRO A 166 -9.61 14.80 -1.25
C PRO A 166 -9.83 13.38 -0.75
N SER A 167 -9.42 13.09 0.49
CA SER A 167 -9.68 11.81 1.15
C SER A 167 -11.18 11.48 1.26
N SER A 168 -12.06 12.50 1.26
CA SER A 168 -13.52 12.33 1.21
C SER A 168 -14.03 11.75 -0.12
N THR A 169 -13.29 11.87 -1.23
CA THR A 169 -13.61 11.19 -2.49
C THR A 169 -13.23 9.70 -2.45
N PHE A 170 -12.24 9.34 -1.62
CA PHE A 170 -11.73 7.97 -1.46
C PHE A 170 -12.15 7.38 -0.10
N SER A 171 -13.46 7.12 0.01
CA SER A 171 -14.05 6.25 1.04
C SER A 171 -13.38 4.85 1.02
N PRO A 172 -13.47 4.04 2.10
CA PRO A 172 -12.83 2.72 2.11
C PRO A 172 -13.30 1.83 0.94
N GLU A 173 -14.60 1.82 0.62
CA GLU A 173 -15.16 1.10 -0.54
C GLU A 173 -14.51 1.53 -1.88
N VAL A 174 -14.34 2.84 -2.10
CA VAL A 174 -13.69 3.36 -3.31
C VAL A 174 -12.21 2.96 -3.35
N GLN A 175 -11.55 2.94 -2.19
CA GLN A 175 -10.16 2.46 -2.10
C GLN A 175 -10.05 0.97 -2.37
N ASP A 176 -10.95 0.13 -1.86
CA ASP A 176 -10.93 -1.31 -2.12
C ASP A 176 -11.09 -1.63 -3.61
N VAL A 177 -11.98 -0.91 -4.31
CA VAL A 177 -12.11 -0.99 -5.78
C VAL A 177 -10.81 -0.54 -6.45
N PHE A 178 -10.24 0.61 -6.06
CA PHE A 178 -9.00 1.13 -6.65
C PHE A 178 -7.81 0.18 -6.44
N ILE A 179 -7.70 -0.43 -5.25
CA ILE A 179 -6.68 -1.42 -4.89
C ILE A 179 -6.85 -2.69 -5.72
N ALA A 180 -8.08 -3.18 -5.89
CA ALA A 180 -8.34 -4.39 -6.68
C ALA A 180 -7.94 -4.19 -8.15
N GLU A 181 -8.34 -3.07 -8.75
CA GLU A 181 -8.03 -2.73 -10.14
C GLU A 181 -6.51 -2.54 -10.36
N ILE A 182 -5.79 -1.90 -9.43
CA ILE A 182 -4.31 -1.79 -9.50
C ILE A 182 -3.65 -3.17 -9.36
N LYS A 183 -4.12 -4.03 -8.45
CA LYS A 183 -3.59 -5.39 -8.27
C LYS A 183 -3.79 -6.27 -9.51
N GLU A 184 -4.90 -6.10 -10.23
CA GLU A 184 -5.13 -6.77 -11.50
C GLU A 184 -4.17 -6.22 -12.58
N THR A 185 -4.03 -4.89 -12.68
CA THR A 185 -3.07 -4.22 -13.57
C THR A 185 -1.61 -4.62 -13.30
N PHE A 186 -1.28 -5.05 -12.08
CA PHE A 186 0.07 -5.53 -11.75
C PHE A 186 0.44 -6.88 -12.39
N GLN A 187 -0.54 -7.65 -12.89
CA GLN A 187 -0.27 -8.99 -13.44
C GLN A 187 0.43 -8.95 -14.80
N ASP A 188 0.23 -7.87 -15.57
CA ASP A 188 0.81 -7.63 -16.89
C ASP A 188 1.68 -6.36 -16.95
N ALA A 189 1.95 -5.73 -15.79
CA ALA A 189 2.64 -4.45 -15.72
C ALA A 189 4.09 -4.50 -16.22
N THR A 190 4.44 -3.51 -17.05
CA THR A 190 5.83 -3.28 -17.50
C THR A 190 6.69 -2.66 -16.39
N SER A 191 8.02 -2.72 -16.56
CA SER A 191 8.99 -2.10 -15.64
C SER A 191 8.82 -0.58 -15.49
N GLU A 192 8.25 0.11 -16.48
CA GLU A 192 7.93 1.54 -16.42
C GLU A 192 6.62 1.85 -15.69
N GLU A 193 5.66 0.93 -15.72
CA GLU A 193 4.37 1.06 -15.04
C GLU A 193 4.48 0.73 -13.55
N ILE A 194 5.27 -0.29 -13.19
CA ILE A 194 5.45 -0.77 -11.81
C ILE A 194 5.67 0.38 -10.79
N PRO A 195 6.59 1.36 -10.99
CA PRO A 195 6.76 2.48 -10.07
C PRO A 195 5.52 3.39 -9.95
N LEU A 196 4.75 3.56 -11.01
CA LEU A 196 3.51 4.36 -11.01
C LEU A 196 2.41 3.63 -10.24
N LEU A 197 2.24 2.32 -10.48
CA LEU A 197 1.28 1.48 -9.78
C LEU A 197 1.60 1.39 -8.27
N PHE A 198 2.86 1.16 -7.89
CA PHE A 198 3.30 1.20 -6.50
C PHE A 198 3.06 2.58 -5.86
N GLY A 199 3.38 3.66 -6.57
CA GLY A 199 3.10 5.02 -6.12
C GLY A 199 1.61 5.25 -5.82
N MET A 200 0.71 4.66 -6.60
CA MET A 200 -0.74 4.72 -6.33
C MET A 200 -1.15 3.85 -5.13
N LEU A 201 -0.65 2.61 -5.00
CA LEU A 201 -0.94 1.76 -3.83
C LEU A 201 -0.50 2.41 -2.51
N LEU A 202 0.68 3.04 -2.48
CA LEU A 202 1.21 3.76 -1.31
C LEU A 202 0.39 4.99 -0.89
N TRP A 203 -0.61 5.39 -1.68
CA TRP A 203 -1.56 6.47 -1.32
C TRP A 203 -2.90 5.93 -0.78
N THR A 204 -3.11 4.62 -0.84
CA THR A 204 -4.31 3.96 -0.28
C THR A 204 -4.06 3.49 1.16
N ARG A 205 -5.11 3.11 1.89
CA ARG A 205 -5.08 2.48 3.23
C ARG A 205 -4.53 1.03 3.21
N LEU A 206 -3.54 0.75 2.37
CA LEU A 206 -2.86 -0.54 2.34
C LEU A 206 -1.80 -0.61 3.45
N GLU A 207 -2.28 -0.80 4.67
CA GLU A 207 -1.45 -1.09 5.83
C GLU A 207 -1.00 -2.56 5.81
N VAL A 208 0.30 -2.79 6.04
CA VAL A 208 0.90 -4.14 6.04
C VAL A 208 0.85 -4.77 7.43
N LEU A 209 1.13 -3.99 8.49
CA LEU A 209 1.22 -4.49 9.86
C LEU A 209 -0.11 -5.07 10.39
N PRO A 210 -1.28 -4.40 10.29
CA PRO A 210 -2.55 -4.94 10.77
C PRO A 210 -3.01 -6.23 10.08
N LYS A 211 -2.40 -6.57 8.93
CA LYS A 211 -2.70 -7.79 8.15
C LYS A 211 -1.55 -8.79 8.19
N PHE A 212 -0.50 -8.55 8.98
CA PHE A 212 0.75 -9.30 8.95
C PHE A 212 0.55 -10.81 9.21
N THR A 213 -0.29 -11.17 10.18
CA THR A 213 -0.62 -12.58 10.52
C THR A 213 -1.29 -13.37 9.41
N SER A 214 -1.84 -12.70 8.40
CA SER A 214 -2.43 -13.31 7.20
C SER A 214 -1.42 -13.53 6.07
N ILE A 215 -0.20 -13.04 6.19
CA ILE A 215 0.85 -13.18 5.17
C ILE A 215 1.47 -14.58 5.26
N THR A 216 1.67 -15.22 4.10
CA THR A 216 2.36 -16.51 3.99
C THR A 216 3.75 -16.45 4.65
N GLY A 217 4.00 -17.35 5.60
CA GLY A 217 5.24 -17.40 6.39
C GLY A 217 5.15 -16.71 7.77
N ALA A 218 4.05 -15.99 8.09
CA ALA A 218 3.97 -15.22 9.33
C ALA A 218 3.86 -16.07 10.61
N LYS A 219 3.27 -17.27 10.53
CA LYS A 219 3.06 -18.15 11.71
C LYS A 219 4.27 -19.04 12.03
N ASP A 220 5.09 -19.32 11.05
CA ASP A 220 6.28 -20.18 11.11
C ASP A 220 7.60 -19.40 10.99
N GLY A 221 7.55 -18.08 10.77
CA GLY A 221 8.71 -17.19 10.71
C GLY A 221 9.52 -17.33 9.42
N SER A 222 8.88 -17.73 8.32
CA SER A 222 9.50 -18.04 7.04
C SER A 222 9.03 -17.12 5.90
N GLY A 223 9.48 -17.39 4.68
CA GLY A 223 8.96 -16.80 3.44
C GLY A 223 8.96 -15.27 3.40
N CYS A 224 7.95 -14.70 2.75
CA CYS A 224 7.84 -13.26 2.53
C CYS A 224 7.58 -12.47 3.82
N ALA A 225 6.91 -13.07 4.81
CA ALA A 225 6.56 -12.39 6.06
C ALA A 225 7.81 -11.89 6.82
N ILE A 226 8.81 -12.75 7.03
CA ILE A 226 10.05 -12.33 7.69
C ILE A 226 10.86 -11.34 6.84
N ALA A 227 10.84 -11.46 5.51
CA ALA A 227 11.49 -10.50 4.61
C ALA A 227 10.88 -9.08 4.74
N LEU A 228 9.55 -8.98 4.86
CA LEU A 228 8.86 -7.71 5.10
C LEU A 228 9.22 -7.07 6.45
N LEU A 229 9.32 -7.86 7.52
CA LEU A 229 9.76 -7.33 8.82
C LEU A 229 11.22 -6.86 8.81
N LYS A 230 12.10 -7.55 8.07
CA LYS A 230 13.50 -7.11 7.88
C LYS A 230 13.56 -5.79 7.14
N LEU A 231 12.83 -5.66 6.03
CA LEU A 231 12.72 -4.41 5.28
C LEU A 231 12.16 -3.27 6.13
N LEU A 232 11.12 -3.53 6.94
CA LEU A 232 10.57 -2.55 7.89
C LEU A 232 11.65 -2.09 8.89
N ALA A 233 12.38 -3.01 9.50
CA ALA A 233 13.45 -2.70 10.46
C ALA A 233 14.59 -1.88 9.82
N GLU A 234 14.93 -2.15 8.55
CA GLU A 234 15.92 -1.37 7.80
C GLU A 234 15.40 0.03 7.46
N VAL A 235 14.18 0.14 6.93
CA VAL A 235 13.54 1.43 6.57
C VAL A 235 13.31 2.31 7.80
N ALA A 236 12.99 1.72 8.95
CA ALA A 236 12.81 2.43 10.23
C ALA A 236 14.07 3.18 10.70
N THR A 237 15.27 2.85 10.19
CA THR A 237 16.49 3.63 10.49
C THR A 237 16.53 4.99 9.79
N TYR A 238 15.74 5.16 8.72
CA TYR A 238 15.68 6.38 7.91
C TYR A 238 14.42 7.24 8.18
N SER A 239 13.47 6.76 8.99
CA SER A 239 12.21 7.43 9.29
C SER A 239 12.37 8.56 10.31
N LYS A 240 12.92 9.68 9.87
CA LYS A 240 12.89 10.95 10.59
C LYS A 240 11.54 11.65 10.41
N ASP A 241 11.13 12.41 11.42
CA ASP A 241 9.98 13.34 11.37
C ASP A 241 8.66 12.69 10.90
N LEU A 242 8.41 11.45 11.35
CA LEU A 242 7.12 10.79 11.16
C LEU A 242 6.00 11.56 11.87
N LYS A 243 4.91 11.81 11.14
CA LYS A 243 3.64 12.23 11.74
C LYS A 243 2.98 11.05 12.43
N ASP A 244 2.12 11.36 13.41
CA ASP A 244 1.23 10.39 14.06
C ASP A 244 2.00 9.16 14.61
N ILE A 245 3.23 9.43 15.07
CA ILE A 245 4.23 8.40 15.40
C ILE A 245 3.80 7.50 16.56
N ASP A 246 2.99 8.00 17.50
CA ASP A 246 2.46 7.19 18.60
C ASP A 246 1.48 6.12 18.09
N ASP A 247 0.65 6.43 17.09
CA ASP A 247 -0.27 5.48 16.45
C ASP A 247 0.53 4.42 15.67
N LEU A 248 1.58 4.83 14.96
CA LEU A 248 2.49 3.90 14.26
C LEU A 248 3.26 3.00 15.25
N ILE A 249 3.65 3.51 16.43
CA ILE A 249 4.25 2.69 17.49
C ILE A 249 3.19 1.73 18.07
N ASP A 250 1.93 2.14 18.20
CA ASP A 250 0.83 1.28 18.64
C ASP A 250 0.57 0.10 17.67
N GLU A 251 0.65 0.31 16.36
CA GLU A 251 0.60 -0.79 15.36
C GLU A 251 1.76 -1.78 15.54
N VAL A 252 3.01 -1.28 15.58
CA VAL A 252 4.20 -2.13 15.75
C VAL A 252 4.16 -2.88 17.08
N PHE A 253 3.72 -2.21 18.16
CA PHE A 253 3.54 -2.80 19.48
C PHE A 253 2.51 -3.93 19.45
N THR A 254 1.36 -3.73 18.80
CA THR A 254 0.28 -4.72 18.72
C THR A 254 0.79 -6.01 18.09
N ILE A 255 1.44 -5.91 16.92
CA ILE A 255 2.03 -7.08 16.24
C ILE A 255 3.18 -7.68 17.05
N LEU A 256 4.04 -6.88 17.68
CA LEU A 256 5.10 -7.38 18.56
C LEU A 256 4.53 -8.21 19.73
N THR A 257 3.42 -7.79 20.33
CA THR A 257 2.81 -8.53 21.44
C THR A 257 2.22 -9.88 21.05
N GLU A 258 1.89 -10.12 19.78
CA GLU A 258 1.49 -11.45 19.29
C GLU A 258 2.68 -12.44 19.25
N PHE A 259 3.90 -11.94 19.07
CA PHE A 259 5.14 -12.74 19.08
C PHE A 259 5.78 -12.88 20.47
N LEU A 260 5.24 -12.21 21.49
CA LEU A 260 5.69 -12.33 22.88
C LEU A 260 4.77 -13.28 23.67
N PRO A 261 5.35 -14.27 24.39
CA PRO A 261 4.57 -15.26 25.14
C PRO A 261 3.74 -14.62 26.25
N CYS A 262 2.64 -15.30 26.62
CA CYS A 262 1.81 -14.88 27.74
C CYS A 262 2.43 -15.38 29.06
N PRO A 263 2.53 -14.55 30.11
CA PRO A 263 3.11 -14.97 31.40
C PRO A 263 2.38 -16.11 32.12
N SER A 264 1.20 -16.52 31.64
CA SER A 264 0.38 -17.61 32.17
C SER A 264 0.73 -18.99 31.62
N GLU A 265 1.66 -19.10 30.68
CA GLU A 265 2.05 -20.35 30.04
C GLU A 265 3.23 -21.00 30.80
N ASP A 266 3.34 -22.33 30.80
CA ASP A 266 4.49 -23.03 31.40
C ASP A 266 5.78 -22.69 30.64
N GLU A 267 6.84 -22.23 31.33
CA GLU A 267 8.12 -21.83 30.69
C GLU A 267 8.82 -22.99 29.94
N GLN A 268 8.44 -24.25 30.23
CA GLN A 268 8.97 -25.43 29.56
C GLN A 268 8.49 -25.49 28.11
N ASP A 269 9.43 -25.69 27.18
CA ASP A 269 9.20 -25.78 25.73
C ASP A 269 8.68 -24.53 25.00
N VAL A 270 8.27 -23.45 25.68
CA VAL A 270 7.83 -22.19 25.03
C VAL A 270 8.87 -21.62 24.06
N TYR A 271 10.16 -21.78 24.35
CA TYR A 271 11.24 -21.33 23.46
C TYR A 271 11.21 -21.96 22.06
N LYS A 272 10.59 -23.14 21.88
CA LYS A 272 10.54 -23.87 20.60
C LYS A 272 9.63 -23.20 19.55
N ARG A 273 8.70 -22.36 19.99
CA ARG A 273 7.76 -21.61 19.12
C ARG A 273 8.09 -20.11 19.01
N LEU A 274 9.17 -19.63 19.65
CA LEU A 274 9.53 -18.22 19.61
C LEU A 274 10.16 -17.85 18.26
N GLN A 275 9.56 -16.89 17.56
CA GLN A 275 10.10 -16.34 16.32
C GLN A 275 11.13 -15.24 16.61
N PHE A 276 12.34 -15.63 17.02
CA PHE A 276 13.40 -14.68 17.40
C PHE A 276 13.66 -13.62 16.32
N SER A 277 13.73 -14.01 15.04
CA SER A 277 13.96 -13.06 13.94
C SER A 277 12.85 -12.01 13.81
N SER A 278 11.58 -12.39 13.96
CA SER A 278 10.43 -11.49 13.92
C SER A 278 10.45 -10.51 15.10
N VAL A 279 10.77 -11.01 16.29
CA VAL A 279 10.90 -10.20 17.51
C VAL A 279 12.08 -9.22 17.41
N GLU A 280 13.23 -9.62 16.85
CA GLU A 280 14.35 -8.70 16.58
C GLU A 280 13.91 -7.54 15.68
N CYS A 281 13.24 -7.84 14.56
CA CYS A 281 12.79 -6.82 13.61
C CYS A 281 11.79 -5.82 14.25
N LEU A 282 10.75 -6.33 14.91
CA LEU A 282 9.69 -5.52 15.49
C LEU A 282 10.16 -4.72 16.72
N LEU A 283 10.95 -5.35 17.61
CA LEU A 283 11.51 -4.67 18.78
C LEU A 283 12.53 -3.59 18.38
N TYR A 284 13.34 -3.83 17.34
CA TYR A 284 14.25 -2.82 16.80
C TYR A 284 13.49 -1.66 16.16
N THR A 285 12.48 -1.96 15.34
CA THR A 285 11.61 -0.95 14.71
C THR A 285 10.98 -0.04 15.78
N MET A 286 10.35 -0.64 16.79
CA MET A 286 9.73 0.08 17.90
C MET A 286 10.74 0.94 18.67
N HIS A 287 11.89 0.36 19.05
CA HIS A 287 12.96 1.06 19.77
C HIS A 287 13.51 2.25 18.97
N HIS A 288 13.65 2.10 17.65
CA HIS A 288 14.12 3.17 16.79
C HIS A 288 13.10 4.30 16.67
N MET A 289 11.81 3.99 16.47
CA MET A 289 10.73 4.98 16.40
C MET A 289 10.58 5.77 17.70
N MET A 290 10.72 5.10 18.86
CA MET A 290 10.69 5.75 20.17
C MET A 290 11.77 6.83 20.36
N ARG A 291 12.88 6.83 19.59
CA ARG A 291 13.87 7.93 19.64
C ARG A 291 13.28 9.29 19.25
N SER A 292 12.18 9.28 18.50
CA SER A 292 11.45 10.47 18.03
C SER A 292 10.15 10.73 18.82
N SER A 293 9.78 9.86 19.78
CA SER A 293 8.61 10.08 20.65
C SER A 293 8.81 9.56 22.08
N PRO A 294 8.45 10.34 23.12
CA PRO A 294 8.42 9.90 24.51
C PRO A 294 7.21 8.98 24.83
N TYR A 295 6.85 8.10 23.89
CA TYR A 295 5.64 7.27 23.78
C TYR A 295 5.11 6.61 25.06
N PHE A 296 5.98 6.21 26.01
CA PHE A 296 5.57 5.56 27.26
C PHE A 296 5.35 6.50 28.46
N SER A 297 5.43 7.83 28.27
CA SER A 297 5.37 8.79 29.38
C SER A 297 4.00 8.82 30.07
N ASP A 298 2.94 8.62 29.30
CA ASP A 298 1.53 8.54 29.70
C ASP A 298 1.03 7.08 29.81
N LYS A 299 1.62 6.16 29.04
CA LYS A 299 1.17 4.75 28.89
C LYS A 299 1.80 3.80 29.94
N THR A 300 1.75 4.18 31.22
CA THR A 300 2.49 3.49 32.30
C THR A 300 2.09 2.02 32.50
N ASP A 301 0.81 1.68 32.43
CA ASP A 301 0.35 0.29 32.60
C ASP A 301 0.65 -0.59 31.38
N LYS A 302 0.61 -0.01 30.18
CA LYS A 302 1.08 -0.66 28.94
C LYS A 302 2.57 -1.02 29.04
N LEU A 303 3.39 -0.13 29.62
CA LEU A 303 4.80 -0.40 29.89
C LEU A 303 5.02 -1.51 30.94
N LYS A 304 4.15 -1.61 31.97
CA LYS A 304 4.23 -2.69 32.97
C LYS A 304 3.96 -4.05 32.34
N ASP A 305 2.85 -4.23 31.62
CA ASP A 305 2.53 -5.49 30.93
C ASP A 305 3.63 -5.88 29.95
N PHE A 306 4.08 -4.93 29.12
CA PHE A 306 5.15 -5.16 28.16
C PHE A 306 6.46 -5.62 28.82
N ARG A 307 6.87 -5.02 29.95
CA ARG A 307 8.04 -5.46 30.72
C ARG A 307 7.91 -6.89 31.23
N ILE A 308 6.73 -7.30 31.68
CA ILE A 308 6.50 -8.68 32.14
C ILE A 308 6.67 -9.66 30.96
N ARG A 309 6.08 -9.35 29.79
CA ARG A 309 6.25 -10.15 28.56
C ARG A 309 7.70 -10.22 28.10
N LEU A 310 8.43 -9.10 28.08
CA LEU A 310 9.85 -9.07 27.73
C LEU A 310 10.72 -9.87 28.72
N LEU A 311 10.43 -9.81 30.03
CA LEU A 311 11.14 -10.59 31.05
C LEU A 311 10.90 -12.09 30.86
N TYR A 312 9.67 -12.51 30.58
CA TYR A 312 9.33 -13.90 30.30
C TYR A 312 10.03 -14.38 29.02
N PHE A 313 9.95 -13.62 27.92
CA PHE A 313 10.65 -13.91 26.67
C PHE A 313 12.17 -14.06 26.90
N PHE A 314 12.77 -13.13 27.66
CA PHE A 314 14.18 -13.18 28.02
C PHE A 314 14.53 -14.50 28.72
N ARG A 315 13.75 -14.93 29.73
CA ARG A 315 13.95 -16.20 30.45
C ARG A 315 13.86 -17.41 29.53
N ALA A 316 12.77 -17.51 28.75
CA ALA A 316 12.57 -18.59 27.80
C ALA A 316 13.72 -18.69 26.78
N SER A 317 14.23 -17.54 26.31
CA SER A 317 15.36 -17.51 25.35
C SER A 317 16.67 -18.08 25.92
N GLN A 318 16.92 -18.02 27.24
CA GLN A 318 18.19 -18.49 27.82
C GLN A 318 18.39 -20.00 27.66
N ALA A 319 17.31 -20.79 27.74
CA ALA A 319 17.36 -22.23 27.50
C ALA A 319 17.80 -22.56 26.07
N TYR A 320 17.33 -21.77 25.10
CA TYR A 320 17.71 -21.91 23.70
C TYR A 320 19.15 -21.46 23.43
N VAL A 321 19.58 -20.32 24.00
CA VAL A 321 20.99 -19.85 23.92
C VAL A 321 21.96 -20.91 24.43
N LYS A 322 21.72 -21.47 25.63
CA LYS A 322 22.56 -22.52 26.20
C LYS A 322 22.66 -23.74 25.28
N THR A 323 21.53 -24.14 24.68
CA THR A 323 21.47 -25.26 23.73
C THR A 323 22.29 -24.98 22.46
N LEU A 324 22.18 -23.77 21.88
CA LEU A 324 22.97 -23.36 20.71
C LEU A 324 24.48 -23.32 21.00
N GLU A 325 24.87 -22.75 22.14
CA GLU A 325 26.28 -22.71 22.55
C GLU A 325 26.88 -24.11 22.75
N ASP A 326 26.15 -25.01 23.41
CA ASP A 326 26.63 -26.36 23.69
C ASP A 326 26.70 -27.25 22.43
N VAL A 327 25.94 -26.93 21.38
CA VAL A 327 26.09 -27.53 20.04
C VAL A 327 27.32 -26.95 19.32
N LEU A 328 27.52 -25.63 19.36
CA LEU A 328 28.67 -24.97 18.72
C LEU A 328 30.02 -25.37 19.35
N LYS A 329 30.06 -25.64 20.66
CA LYS A 329 31.25 -26.16 21.35
C LYS A 329 31.65 -27.59 20.91
N LYS A 330 30.77 -28.33 20.22
CA LYS A 330 30.93 -29.78 19.93
C LYS A 330 31.20 -30.14 18.47
N LYS A 331 31.15 -29.19 17.52
CA LYS A 331 31.34 -29.44 16.07
C LYS A 331 32.60 -28.76 15.50
N LYS A 332 33.09 -29.25 14.36
CA LYS A 332 34.02 -28.52 13.48
C LYS A 332 33.21 -27.59 12.56
N LYS A 333 33.83 -26.48 12.14
CA LYS A 333 33.18 -25.40 11.37
C LYS A 333 32.58 -25.88 10.04
N ASP A 334 31.26 -25.82 9.93
CA ASP A 334 30.47 -26.02 8.71
C ASP A 334 29.43 -24.89 8.50
N GLU A 335 28.74 -24.84 7.35
CA GLU A 335 27.68 -23.84 7.07
C GLU A 335 26.55 -23.83 8.12
N GLU A 336 26.26 -24.97 8.74
CA GLU A 336 25.28 -25.12 9.84
C GLU A 336 25.60 -24.20 11.03
N ASP A 337 26.86 -23.77 11.19
CA ASP A 337 27.26 -22.88 12.27
C ASP A 337 26.97 -21.41 11.96
N ARG A 338 26.88 -21.00 10.68
CA ARG A 338 26.48 -19.62 10.33
C ARG A 338 25.07 -19.31 10.80
N VAL A 339 24.13 -20.22 10.57
CA VAL A 339 22.72 -20.06 11.01
C VAL A 339 22.64 -19.94 12.53
N LYS A 340 23.40 -20.76 13.27
CA LYS A 340 23.45 -20.69 14.75
C LYS A 340 24.12 -19.42 15.27
N VAL A 341 25.18 -18.95 14.61
CA VAL A 341 25.84 -17.67 14.94
C VAL A 341 24.89 -16.49 14.70
N VAL A 342 24.13 -16.49 13.60
CA VAL A 342 23.09 -15.49 13.34
C VAL A 342 21.99 -15.57 14.41
N ALA A 343 21.51 -16.76 14.78
CA ALA A 343 20.52 -16.93 15.84
C ALA A 343 21.02 -16.42 17.21
N LEU A 344 22.28 -16.70 17.59
CA LEU A 344 22.89 -16.13 18.79
C LEU A 344 23.01 -14.60 18.72
N LYS A 345 23.34 -14.04 17.54
CA LYS A 345 23.37 -12.58 17.32
C LYS A 345 21.98 -11.97 17.47
N THR A 346 20.95 -12.54 16.86
CA THR A 346 19.54 -12.16 17.00
C THR A 346 19.13 -12.10 18.47
N ILE A 347 19.40 -13.15 19.24
CA ILE A 347 19.03 -13.19 20.66
C ILE A 347 19.86 -12.19 21.48
N SER A 348 21.15 -12.02 21.17
CA SER A 348 22.00 -11.00 21.80
C SER A 348 21.48 -9.57 21.54
N ASN A 349 21.08 -9.29 20.30
CA ASN A 349 20.48 -8.03 19.86
C ASN A 349 19.16 -7.76 20.61
N ILE A 350 18.25 -8.73 20.66
CA ILE A 350 17.01 -8.64 21.45
C ILE A 350 17.33 -8.36 22.93
N ASN A 351 18.29 -9.07 23.52
CA ASN A 351 18.68 -8.91 24.93
C ASN A 351 19.33 -7.54 25.24
N ILE A 352 19.93 -6.88 24.25
CA ILE A 352 20.41 -5.49 24.37
C ILE A 352 19.21 -4.54 24.37
N LEU A 353 18.29 -4.68 23.41
CA LEU A 353 17.10 -3.83 23.31
C LEU A 353 16.16 -3.98 24.52
N ILE A 354 15.95 -5.22 25.00
CA ILE A 354 15.11 -5.50 26.19
C ILE A 354 15.58 -4.70 27.39
N LYS A 355 16.89 -4.63 27.67
CA LYS A 355 17.44 -3.90 28.83
C LYS A 355 17.06 -2.42 28.82
N ASP A 356 17.05 -1.81 27.63
CA ASP A 356 16.71 -0.40 27.44
C ASP A 356 15.29 -0.10 27.96
N PHE A 357 14.31 -1.01 27.79
CA PHE A 357 12.95 -0.86 28.32
C PHE A 357 12.81 -0.93 29.85
N PHE A 358 13.80 -1.44 30.59
CA PHE A 358 13.77 -1.52 32.06
C PHE A 358 14.28 -0.26 32.76
N HIS A 359 14.79 0.73 32.02
CA HIS A 359 15.07 2.06 32.57
C HIS A 359 13.76 2.84 32.77
N ASN A 360 13.74 3.77 33.74
CA ASN A 360 12.61 4.68 33.98
C ASN A 360 13.06 6.14 33.77
N PRO A 361 12.64 6.84 32.70
CA PRO A 361 11.90 6.31 31.53
C PRO A 361 12.75 5.32 30.70
N PRO A 362 12.13 4.55 29.78
CA PRO A 362 12.85 3.66 28.87
C PRO A 362 14.02 4.33 28.17
N SER A 363 15.17 3.67 28.16
CA SER A 363 16.37 4.10 27.44
C SER A 363 16.21 3.80 25.96
N GLN A 364 16.78 4.66 25.12
CA GLN A 364 16.78 4.54 23.66
C GLN A 364 18.21 4.59 23.09
N LYS A 365 19.20 4.48 24.00
CA LYS A 365 20.63 4.74 23.75
C LYS A 365 21.35 3.56 23.12
N SER A 366 20.83 2.35 23.29
CA SER A 366 21.45 1.16 22.70
C SER A 366 21.41 1.24 21.18
N SER A 367 22.50 0.82 20.55
CA SER A 367 22.61 0.71 19.09
C SER A 367 23.12 -0.70 18.78
N ILE A 368 22.43 -1.38 17.86
CA ILE A 368 22.76 -2.73 17.39
C ILE A 368 22.91 -2.71 15.88
N VAL A 369 23.66 -3.69 15.36
CA VAL A 369 23.64 -4.05 13.94
C VAL A 369 22.71 -5.25 13.80
N LEU A 370 21.67 -5.10 12.97
CA LEU A 370 20.68 -6.16 12.69
C LEU A 370 21.38 -7.46 12.26
N SER A 371 20.93 -8.60 12.78
CA SER A 371 21.64 -9.88 12.69
C SER A 371 22.03 -10.30 11.27
N TRP A 372 21.18 -10.02 10.28
CA TRP A 372 21.40 -10.35 8.86
C TRP A 372 22.26 -9.33 8.10
N LEU A 373 22.52 -8.14 8.66
CA LEU A 373 23.45 -7.13 8.12
C LEU A 373 24.84 -7.22 8.75
N SER A 374 25.02 -8.08 9.75
CA SER A 374 26.30 -8.25 10.46
C SER A 374 27.36 -8.89 9.55
N THR A 375 28.34 -8.09 9.12
CA THR A 375 29.48 -8.52 8.29
C THR A 375 30.65 -9.05 9.11
N GLU A 376 30.37 -9.74 10.24
CA GLU A 376 31.38 -10.35 11.13
C GLU A 376 32.11 -11.54 10.46
N ASN A 377 32.99 -11.20 9.51
CA ASN A 377 34.17 -11.98 9.20
C ASN A 377 35.01 -12.10 10.48
N PHE A 378 34.87 -13.20 11.21
CA PHE A 378 35.78 -13.54 12.30
C PHE A 378 37.24 -13.37 11.84
N PRO A 379 38.12 -12.75 12.64
CA PRO A 379 39.45 -12.36 12.19
C PRO A 379 40.32 -13.60 11.92
N ALA A 380 40.32 -14.07 10.67
CA ALA A 380 41.41 -14.86 10.16
C ALA A 380 42.69 -14.03 10.28
N LYS A 381 43.66 -14.49 11.07
CA LYS A 381 45.01 -13.91 11.14
C LYS A 381 45.63 -13.96 9.74
N ARG A 382 45.43 -12.91 8.93
CA ARG A 382 46.12 -12.74 7.66
C ARG A 382 47.59 -12.43 7.94
N LYS A 383 48.43 -13.47 7.96
CA LYS A 383 49.78 -13.30 7.42
C LYS A 383 49.60 -12.99 5.93
N ALA A 384 50.18 -11.88 5.49
CA ALA A 384 50.12 -11.49 4.08
C ALA A 384 51.04 -12.40 3.25
N THR A 385 50.47 -13.13 2.30
CA THR A 385 51.18 -13.69 1.16
C THR A 385 50.32 -13.52 -0.08
N SER A 386 50.86 -12.84 -1.07
CA SER A 386 50.26 -12.55 -2.38
C SER A 386 50.15 -13.79 -3.27
N ALA A 387 49.01 -13.98 -3.93
CA ALA A 387 48.89 -14.76 -5.17
C ALA A 387 47.62 -14.36 -5.95
N ASN A 388 47.65 -14.57 -7.27
CA ASN A 388 46.71 -14.00 -8.24
C ASN A 388 45.41 -14.80 -8.47
N ARG A 389 44.35 -14.04 -8.83
CA ARG A 389 43.40 -14.29 -9.94
C ARG A 389 42.75 -15.69 -10.09
N ALA A 390 41.42 -15.73 -9.93
CA ALA A 390 40.50 -16.19 -10.99
C ALA A 390 39.04 -15.85 -10.65
N GLU A 391 38.33 -15.23 -11.58
CA GLU A 391 36.87 -15.20 -11.57
C GLU A 391 36.34 -16.58 -11.96
N LYS A 392 35.33 -17.08 -11.23
CA LYS A 392 34.39 -18.08 -11.75
C LYS A 392 32.99 -17.70 -11.32
N THR A 393 32.17 -17.36 -12.30
CA THR A 393 30.72 -17.44 -12.24
C THR A 393 30.27 -18.85 -11.88
N LEU A 394 29.13 -18.99 -11.20
CA LEU A 394 28.04 -19.92 -11.55
C LEU A 394 26.85 -19.79 -10.57
N LYS A 395 25.66 -19.66 -11.16
CA LYS A 395 24.31 -20.15 -10.79
C LYS A 395 23.89 -20.22 -9.31
N GLY A 396 22.68 -19.72 -9.05
CA GLY A 396 21.98 -19.93 -7.78
C GLY A 396 21.36 -21.33 -7.66
N ASP A 397 20.95 -21.64 -6.44
CA ASP A 397 20.04 -22.72 -6.07
C ASP A 397 19.23 -22.24 -4.84
N ASP A 398 17.92 -22.45 -4.84
CA ASP A 398 17.00 -21.94 -3.81
C ASP A 398 16.80 -22.99 -2.71
N GLY A 399 17.06 -22.62 -1.45
CA GLY A 399 17.05 -23.61 -0.36
C GLY A 399 17.18 -23.07 1.07
N GLN A 400 16.40 -22.05 1.45
CA GLN A 400 16.29 -21.67 2.87
C GLN A 400 15.45 -22.69 3.66
N HIS A 401 16.11 -23.74 4.16
CA HIS A 401 15.48 -24.72 5.05
C HIS A 401 15.36 -24.21 6.49
N THR A 402 14.12 -24.06 6.97
CA THR A 402 13.81 -23.80 8.38
C THR A 402 14.08 -25.06 9.22
N TYR A 403 15.11 -25.03 10.08
CA TYR A 403 15.51 -26.18 10.89
C TYR A 403 14.62 -26.38 12.12
N GLN A 404 14.30 -27.65 12.44
CA GLN A 404 13.62 -28.06 13.68
C GLN A 404 14.51 -29.00 14.51
N PRO A 405 14.67 -28.78 15.84
CA PRO A 405 15.57 -29.58 16.67
C PRO A 405 14.93 -30.87 17.24
N PRO A 406 15.72 -31.95 17.45
CA PRO A 406 15.25 -33.21 18.04
C PRO A 406 15.13 -33.15 19.58
N ILE A 407 14.32 -34.05 20.15
CA ILE A 407 13.86 -34.03 21.55
C ILE A 407 14.66 -35.01 22.43
N GLY A 408 15.19 -34.55 23.57
CA GLY A 408 15.84 -35.38 24.59
C GLY A 408 15.90 -34.70 25.95
N LYS A 409 15.54 -35.42 27.02
CA LYS A 409 15.45 -34.92 28.41
C LYS A 409 16.83 -34.84 29.08
N TYR A 410 17.08 -33.85 29.96
CA TYR A 410 17.63 -34.03 31.33
C TYR A 410 17.67 -32.69 32.12
N SER A 411 17.92 -32.78 33.43
CA SER A 411 17.52 -31.81 34.47
C SER A 411 18.58 -30.79 34.94
N GLN A 412 18.07 -29.65 35.41
CA GLN A 412 18.49 -28.76 36.52
C GLN A 412 19.93 -28.70 37.10
N ASN A 413 20.28 -27.47 37.51
CA ASN A 413 21.27 -27.04 38.53
C ASN A 413 22.79 -27.02 38.20
N LEU A 414 23.25 -25.88 37.64
CA LEU A 414 24.65 -25.39 37.61
C LEU A 414 24.65 -23.85 37.39
N TRP A 415 25.41 -22.93 38.01
CA TRP A 415 26.16 -22.79 39.30
C TRP A 415 26.12 -21.27 39.71
N PRO A 416 26.49 -20.84 40.95
CA PRO A 416 25.93 -19.64 41.61
C PRO A 416 26.84 -18.38 41.64
N ASN A 417 27.10 -17.73 40.49
CA ASN A 417 27.96 -16.53 40.46
C ASN A 417 27.47 -15.38 39.54
N LEU A 418 26.19 -15.00 39.66
CA LEU A 418 25.80 -13.60 39.45
C LEU A 418 25.54 -12.93 40.81
N ARG A 419 26.30 -11.87 41.11
CA ARG A 419 25.95 -10.98 42.23
C ARG A 419 24.66 -10.25 41.87
N LEU A 420 23.60 -10.55 42.61
CA LEU A 420 22.29 -9.87 42.61
C LEU A 420 22.46 -8.34 42.77
N SER A 421 22.62 -7.60 41.67
CA SER A 421 22.87 -6.15 41.68
C SER A 421 21.64 -5.36 41.26
N ARG A 422 20.85 -4.93 42.25
CA ARG A 422 19.66 -4.04 42.18
C ARG A 422 18.47 -4.49 41.33
N PHE A 423 18.67 -5.22 40.22
CA PHE A 423 17.62 -5.62 39.27
C PHE A 423 16.51 -6.44 39.97
N ASP A 424 16.90 -7.48 40.71
CA ASP A 424 15.97 -8.37 41.43
C ASP A 424 15.34 -7.73 42.69
N LYS A 425 15.88 -6.61 43.18
CA LYS A 425 15.31 -5.88 44.33
C LYS A 425 14.19 -4.92 43.96
N TRP A 426 14.03 -4.59 42.68
CA TRP A 426 12.93 -3.74 42.20
C TRP A 426 11.72 -4.59 41.75
N ALA A 427 11.95 -5.71 41.06
CA ALA A 427 10.89 -6.58 40.54
C ALA A 427 10.01 -7.27 41.59
N PHE A 428 10.36 -7.20 42.88
CA PHE A 428 9.59 -7.74 44.01
C PHE A 428 9.22 -6.69 45.07
N LYS A 429 9.25 -5.40 44.71
CA LYS A 429 8.71 -4.29 45.51
C LYS A 429 7.98 -3.28 44.62
N ASN A 430 6.81 -3.72 44.13
CA ASN A 430 5.54 -2.98 44.00
C ASN A 430 4.60 -3.75 43.06
#